data_AF-A0A6J4MXG7-F1
#
_entry.id   AF-A0A6J4MXG7-F1
#
_cell.length_a   1.000
_cell.length_b   1.000
_cell.length_c   1.000
_cell.angle_alpha   90.00
_cell.angle_beta   90.00
_cell.angle_gamma   90.00
#
_symmetry.space_group_name_H-M   'P 1'
#
loop_
_entity.id
_entity.type
_entity.pdbx_description
1 polymer ?
#
loop_
_entity_poly.entity_id
_entity_poly.type
_entity_poly.pdbx_seq_one_letter_code
_entity_poly.pdbx_strand_id
1 'polypeptide(L)'
;MSVSESAALKPDTVVETELSNELGNLRAEDEKLKQDLATEHENYSELLSVKKQITDDLEQELAEARADYAKLLESSTTVADNLREDIRQLRSQLEAERASRTQVEAQLSELQQTPAPAIDLSGKAGEVVNFFRTLLPKDTKLPKNTMSKLREILEATED
;
A
#
# COMPACT_ATOMS: atom_id res chain seq x y z
N MET A 1 -57.40 47.95 -100.77
CA MET A 1 -56.24 47.34 -100.09
C MET A 1 -55.77 48.30 -99.02
N SER A 2 -55.98 47.98 -97.74
CA SER A 2 -55.36 48.70 -96.63
C SER A 2 -54.95 47.62 -95.62
N VAL A 3 -53.65 47.44 -95.52
CA VAL A 3 -53.00 46.44 -94.68
C VAL A 3 -53.07 46.95 -93.24
N SER A 4 -53.71 46.17 -92.36
CA SER A 4 -53.69 46.42 -90.92
C SER A 4 -52.31 46.05 -90.38
N GLU A 5 -51.54 47.07 -90.07
CA GLU A 5 -50.21 46.98 -89.49
C GLU A 5 -50.33 46.50 -88.04
N SER A 6 -49.88 45.27 -87.79
CA SER A 6 -49.80 44.67 -86.46
C SER A 6 -48.77 45.43 -85.62
N ALA A 7 -49.24 46.33 -84.76
CA ALA A 7 -48.40 46.98 -83.75
C ALA A 7 -47.91 45.92 -82.75
N ALA A 8 -46.70 45.43 -82.96
CA ALA A 8 -45.99 44.62 -81.99
C ALA A 8 -45.76 45.45 -80.72
N LEU A 9 -46.42 45.06 -79.61
CA LEU A 9 -46.12 45.57 -78.27
C LEU A 9 -44.64 45.28 -77.97
N LYS A 10 -43.82 46.35 -77.90
CA LYS A 10 -42.44 46.24 -77.41
C LYS A 10 -42.49 46.01 -75.90
N PRO A 11 -41.71 45.06 -75.36
CA PRO A 11 -41.64 44.87 -73.91
C PRO A 11 -41.07 46.11 -73.24
N ASP A 12 -41.56 46.40 -72.03
CA ASP A 12 -41.18 47.54 -71.22
C ASP A 12 -39.76 47.31 -70.67
N THR A 13 -38.77 47.96 -71.28
CA THR A 13 -37.33 47.71 -71.04
C THR A 13 -36.91 47.91 -69.58
N VAL A 14 -37.65 48.72 -68.82
CA VAL A 14 -37.38 48.93 -67.38
C VAL A 14 -37.66 47.66 -66.58
N VAL A 15 -38.80 47.01 -66.87
CA VAL A 15 -39.21 45.76 -66.21
C VAL A 15 -38.23 44.63 -66.52
N GLU A 16 -37.74 44.54 -67.76
CA GLU A 16 -36.72 43.55 -68.13
C GLU A 16 -35.40 43.75 -67.37
N THR A 17 -34.98 45.01 -67.17
CA THR A 17 -33.76 45.30 -66.41
C THR A 17 -33.91 44.98 -64.92
N GLU A 18 -35.06 45.29 -64.32
CA GLU A 18 -35.32 44.97 -62.91
C GLU A 18 -35.37 43.46 -62.67
N LEU A 19 -36.07 42.71 -63.53
CA LEU A 19 -36.09 41.24 -63.49
C LEU A 19 -34.70 40.62 -63.68
N SER A 20 -33.90 41.17 -64.60
CA SER A 20 -32.53 40.70 -64.81
C SER A 20 -31.65 40.92 -63.58
N ASN A 21 -31.79 42.06 -62.91
CA ASN A 21 -31.05 42.37 -61.69
C ASN A 21 -31.46 41.45 -60.54
N GLU A 22 -32.76 41.23 -60.37
CA GLU A 22 -33.28 40.38 -59.30
C GLU A 22 -32.90 38.91 -59.50
N LEU A 23 -32.95 38.40 -60.73
CA LEU A 23 -32.42 37.07 -61.08
C LEU A 23 -30.91 36.96 -60.81
N GLY A 24 -30.15 38.03 -61.08
CA GLY A 24 -28.72 38.09 -60.77
C GLY A 24 -28.46 37.98 -59.26
N ASN A 25 -29.22 38.73 -58.46
CA ASN A 25 -29.12 38.72 -57.00
C ASN A 25 -29.51 37.35 -56.42
N LEU A 26 -30.62 36.77 -56.87
CA LEU A 26 -31.08 35.44 -56.43
C LEU A 26 -30.05 34.34 -56.76
N ARG A 27 -29.40 34.42 -57.92
CA ARG A 27 -28.31 33.47 -58.27
C ARG A 27 -27.10 33.62 -57.36
N ALA A 28 -26.72 34.86 -57.04
CA ALA A 28 -25.61 35.11 -56.13
C ALA A 28 -25.92 34.61 -54.70
N GLU A 29 -27.16 34.79 -54.25
CA GLU A 29 -27.61 34.30 -52.95
C GLU A 29 -27.68 32.77 -52.89
N ASP A 30 -28.19 32.11 -53.93
CA ASP A 30 -28.24 30.64 -54.03
C ASP A 30 -26.83 30.02 -54.02
N GLU A 31 -25.87 30.61 -54.75
CA GLU A 31 -24.47 30.16 -54.73
C GLU A 31 -23.82 30.37 -53.37
N LYS A 32 -24.12 31.50 -52.69
CA LYS A 32 -23.65 31.72 -51.32
C LYS A 32 -24.23 30.68 -50.36
N LEU A 33 -25.54 30.42 -50.42
CA LEU A 33 -26.19 29.42 -49.56
C LEU A 33 -25.64 28.01 -49.77
N LYS A 34 -25.32 27.63 -51.02
CA LYS A 34 -24.64 26.35 -51.31
C LYS A 34 -23.26 26.28 -50.68
N GLN A 35 -22.49 27.37 -50.73
CA GLN A 35 -21.16 27.43 -50.12
C GLN A 35 -21.23 27.36 -48.58
N ASP A 36 -22.15 28.11 -47.98
CA ASP A 36 -22.39 28.10 -46.53
C ASP A 36 -22.83 26.69 -46.07
N LEU A 37 -23.72 26.03 -46.82
CA LEU A 37 -24.16 24.67 -46.55
C LEU A 37 -23.01 23.65 -46.66
N ALA A 38 -22.14 23.78 -47.67
CA ALA A 38 -20.98 22.91 -47.83
C ALA A 38 -20.01 23.07 -46.65
N THR A 39 -19.77 24.31 -46.21
CA THR A 39 -18.92 24.62 -45.05
C THR A 39 -19.51 24.03 -43.78
N GLU A 40 -20.82 24.16 -43.57
CA GLU A 40 -21.49 23.62 -42.39
C GLU A 40 -21.44 22.08 -42.35
N HIS A 41 -21.55 21.43 -43.52
CA HIS A 41 -21.37 19.98 -43.61
C HIS A 41 -19.95 19.53 -43.25
N GLU A 42 -18.93 20.27 -43.68
CA GLU A 42 -17.54 20.01 -43.31
C GLU A 42 -17.33 20.17 -41.79
N ASN A 43 -17.78 21.30 -41.23
CA ASN A 43 -17.74 21.55 -39.79
C ASN A 43 -18.44 20.45 -38.98
N TYR A 44 -19.61 20.00 -39.43
CA TYR A 44 -20.36 18.94 -38.74
C TYR A 44 -19.62 17.60 -38.79
N SER A 45 -18.98 17.27 -39.92
CA SER A 45 -18.17 16.06 -40.07
C SER A 45 -16.95 16.09 -39.13
N GLU A 46 -16.25 17.22 -39.05
CA GLU A 46 -15.13 17.39 -38.11
C GLU A 46 -15.60 17.26 -36.66
N LEU A 47 -16.73 17.88 -36.30
CA LEU A 47 -17.31 17.78 -34.97
C LEU A 47 -17.63 16.33 -34.59
N LEU A 48 -18.19 15.55 -35.53
CA LEU A 48 -18.46 14.13 -35.31
C LEU A 48 -17.16 13.33 -35.10
N SER A 49 -16.11 13.64 -35.87
CA SER A 49 -14.79 13.01 -35.70
C SER A 49 -14.18 13.31 -34.34
N VAL A 50 -14.20 14.57 -33.92
CA VAL A 50 -13.69 15.01 -32.61
C VAL A 50 -14.50 14.37 -31.48
N LYS A 51 -15.84 14.36 -31.59
CA LYS A 51 -16.71 13.72 -30.60
C LYS A 51 -16.37 12.24 -30.46
N LYS A 52 -16.14 11.54 -31.57
CA LYS A 52 -15.76 10.13 -31.55
C LYS A 52 -14.41 9.94 -30.84
N GLN A 53 -13.39 10.72 -31.21
CA GLN A 53 -12.08 10.64 -30.58
C GLN A 53 -12.16 10.84 -29.06
N ILE A 54 -12.88 11.88 -28.60
CA ILE A 54 -13.07 12.14 -27.17
C ILE A 54 -13.78 10.98 -26.48
N THR A 55 -14.76 10.36 -27.13
CA THR A 55 -15.47 9.21 -26.58
C THR A 55 -14.54 8.01 -26.42
N ASP A 56 -13.75 7.71 -27.45
CA ASP A 56 -12.79 6.61 -27.46
C ASP A 56 -11.70 6.83 -26.38
N ASP A 57 -11.18 8.06 -26.25
CA ASP A 57 -10.18 8.43 -25.24
C ASP A 57 -10.73 8.27 -23.82
N LEU A 58 -11.95 8.76 -23.56
CA LEU A 58 -12.59 8.63 -22.24
C LEU A 58 -12.89 7.17 -21.87
N GLU A 59 -13.29 6.35 -22.84
CA GLU A 59 -13.50 4.92 -22.63
C GLU A 59 -12.19 4.21 -22.27
N GLN A 60 -11.09 4.58 -22.93
CA GLN A 60 -9.77 4.05 -22.63
C GLN A 60 -9.30 4.46 -21.23
N GLU A 61 -9.34 5.76 -20.90
CA GLU A 61 -8.94 6.26 -19.57
C GLU A 61 -9.76 5.61 -18.45
N LEU A 62 -11.07 5.42 -18.67
CA LEU A 62 -11.94 4.74 -17.71
C LEU A 62 -11.57 3.27 -17.53
N ALA A 63 -11.20 2.57 -18.61
CA ALA A 63 -10.76 1.18 -18.55
C ALA A 63 -9.43 1.04 -17.79
N GLU A 64 -8.46 1.93 -18.06
CA GLU A 64 -7.17 1.97 -17.37
C GLU A 64 -7.34 2.27 -15.88
N ALA A 65 -8.12 3.30 -15.52
CA ALA A 65 -8.41 3.64 -14.13
C ALA A 65 -9.08 2.49 -13.36
N ARG A 66 -9.99 1.76 -14.01
CA ARG A 66 -10.62 0.57 -13.42
C ARG A 66 -9.61 -0.56 -13.19
N ALA A 67 -8.72 -0.79 -14.14
CA ALA A 67 -7.70 -1.83 -14.01
C ALA A 67 -6.71 -1.50 -12.87
N ASP A 68 -6.28 -0.24 -12.77
CA ASP A 68 -5.37 0.20 -11.71
C ASP A 68 -6.03 0.17 -10.33
N TYR A 69 -7.30 0.58 -10.24
CA TYR A 69 -8.08 0.44 -9.02
C TYR A 69 -8.21 -1.02 -8.58
N ALA A 70 -8.48 -1.94 -9.50
CA ALA A 70 -8.57 -3.37 -9.20
C ALA A 70 -7.26 -3.93 -8.64
N LYS A 71 -6.12 -3.59 -9.25
CA LYS A 71 -4.78 -3.98 -8.76
C LYS A 71 -4.50 -3.41 -7.37
N LEU A 72 -4.85 -2.14 -7.13
CA LEU A 72 -4.66 -1.51 -5.83
C LEU A 72 -5.52 -2.19 -4.75
N LEU A 73 -6.76 -2.52 -5.08
CA LEU A 73 -7.68 -3.20 -4.17
C LEU A 73 -7.17 -4.61 -3.82
N GLU A 74 -6.68 -5.37 -4.80
CA GLU A 74 -6.10 -6.71 -4.59
C GLU A 74 -4.85 -6.64 -3.70
N SER A 75 -3.94 -5.71 -3.99
CA SER A 75 -2.74 -5.47 -3.18
C SER A 75 -3.09 -5.08 -1.74
N SER A 76 -4.04 -4.13 -1.57
CA SER A 76 -4.50 -3.69 -0.26
C SER A 76 -5.15 -4.82 0.54
N THR A 77 -5.96 -5.66 -0.12
CA THR A 77 -6.61 -6.81 0.51
C THR A 77 -5.56 -7.82 0.99
N THR A 78 -4.58 -8.13 0.16
CA THR A 78 -3.48 -9.04 0.51
C THR A 78 -2.69 -8.53 1.72
N VAL A 79 -2.35 -7.24 1.74
CA VAL A 79 -1.65 -6.62 2.88
C VAL A 79 -2.51 -6.68 4.15
N ALA A 80 -3.81 -6.39 4.05
CA ALA A 80 -4.72 -6.45 5.19
C ALA A 80 -4.83 -7.86 5.77
N ASP A 81 -4.88 -8.89 4.93
CA ASP A 81 -4.96 -10.28 5.37
C ASP A 81 -3.67 -10.76 6.01
N ASN A 82 -2.51 -10.39 5.46
CA ASN A 82 -1.21 -10.66 6.09
C ASN A 82 -1.11 -9.99 7.47
N LEU A 83 -1.50 -8.72 7.59
CA LEU A 83 -1.48 -8.02 8.88
C LEU A 83 -2.43 -8.63 9.91
N ARG A 84 -3.60 -9.13 9.48
CA ARG A 84 -4.53 -9.85 10.36
C ARG A 84 -3.89 -11.14 10.88
N GLU A 85 -3.18 -11.86 10.03
CA GLU A 85 -2.49 -13.09 10.41
C GLU A 85 -1.32 -12.81 11.36
N ASP A 86 -0.51 -11.79 11.09
CA ASP A 86 0.58 -11.36 11.98
C ASP A 86 0.05 -10.98 13.36
N ILE A 87 -1.05 -10.21 13.43
CA ILE A 87 -1.70 -9.85 14.70
C ILE A 87 -2.17 -11.12 15.45
N ARG A 88 -2.73 -12.10 14.73
CA ARG A 88 -3.17 -13.36 15.33
C ARG A 88 -1.99 -14.14 15.92
N GLN A 89 -0.89 -14.25 15.19
CA GLN A 89 0.31 -14.93 15.63
C GLN A 89 0.96 -14.24 16.83
N LEU A 90 1.12 -12.92 16.78
CA LEU A 90 1.69 -12.15 17.89
C LEU A 90 0.86 -12.26 19.16
N ARG A 91 -0.48 -12.26 19.05
CA ARG A 91 -1.37 -12.51 20.20
C ARG A 91 -1.19 -13.90 20.78
N SER A 92 -1.06 -14.92 19.94
CA SER A 92 -0.80 -16.29 20.40
C SER A 92 0.55 -16.42 21.11
N GLN A 93 1.59 -15.79 20.56
CA GLN A 93 2.92 -15.79 21.18
C GLN A 93 2.92 -15.06 22.51
N LEU A 94 2.26 -13.89 22.58
CA LEU A 94 2.15 -13.13 23.83
C LEU A 94 1.45 -13.93 24.93
N GLU A 95 0.40 -14.67 24.59
CA GLU A 95 -0.31 -15.50 25.56
C GLU A 95 0.53 -16.68 26.05
N ALA A 96 1.25 -17.34 25.14
CA ALA A 96 2.19 -18.40 25.50
C ALA A 96 3.31 -17.90 26.42
N GLU A 97 3.87 -16.72 26.13
CA GLU A 97 4.91 -16.09 26.94
C GLU A 97 4.39 -15.72 28.34
N ARG A 98 3.15 -15.20 28.43
CA ARG A 98 2.51 -14.91 29.72
C ARG A 98 2.32 -16.17 30.55
N ALA A 99 1.83 -17.26 29.95
CA ALA A 99 1.67 -18.53 30.64
C ALA A 99 3.01 -19.08 31.16
N SER A 100 4.06 -19.05 30.32
CA SER A 100 5.42 -19.43 30.68
C SER A 100 5.95 -18.60 31.85
N ARG A 101 5.79 -17.27 31.78
CA ARG A 101 6.20 -16.35 32.84
C ARG A 101 5.51 -16.66 34.16
N THR A 102 4.19 -16.85 34.16
CA THR A 102 3.43 -17.22 35.36
C THR A 102 3.94 -18.53 35.96
N GLN A 103 4.29 -19.51 35.14
CA GLN A 103 4.86 -20.78 35.61
C GLN A 103 6.23 -20.57 36.28
N VAL A 104 7.12 -19.78 35.66
CA VAL A 104 8.44 -19.47 36.23
C VAL A 104 8.30 -18.70 37.54
N GLU A 105 7.40 -17.71 37.61
CA GLU A 105 7.13 -16.94 38.82
C GLU A 105 6.58 -17.82 39.95
N ALA A 106 5.75 -18.82 39.63
CA ALA A 106 5.27 -19.80 40.60
C ALA A 106 6.41 -20.70 41.12
N GLN A 107 7.25 -21.24 40.24
CA GLN A 107 8.41 -22.05 40.62
C GLN A 107 9.40 -21.26 41.48
N LEU A 108 9.64 -20.00 41.14
CA LEU A 108 10.53 -19.13 41.91
C LEU A 108 9.95 -18.84 43.30
N SER A 109 8.65 -18.65 43.40
CA SER A 109 7.94 -18.48 44.68
C SER A 109 8.02 -19.75 45.54
N GLU A 110 7.88 -20.93 44.94
CA GLU A 110 8.01 -22.21 45.64
C GLU A 110 9.43 -22.41 46.20
N LEU A 111 10.46 -22.17 45.37
CA LEU A 111 11.86 -22.24 45.80
C LEU A 111 12.20 -21.27 46.93
N GLN A 112 11.59 -20.08 46.95
CA GLN A 112 11.75 -19.12 48.05
C GLN A 112 11.07 -19.58 49.34
N GLN A 113 9.98 -20.33 49.26
CA GLN A 113 9.29 -20.87 50.44
C GLN A 113 9.96 -22.13 51.00
N THR A 114 10.66 -22.89 50.16
CA THR A 114 11.50 -24.02 50.57
C THR A 114 12.97 -23.70 50.32
N PRO A 115 13.58 -22.77 51.09
CA PRO A 115 15.00 -22.52 50.96
C PRO A 115 15.75 -23.83 51.19
N ALA A 116 16.71 -24.11 50.32
CA ALA A 116 17.57 -25.27 50.47
C ALA A 116 18.15 -25.27 51.90
N PRO A 117 18.19 -26.42 52.60
CA PRO A 117 18.77 -26.48 53.92
C PRO A 117 20.17 -25.88 53.86
N ALA A 118 20.45 -24.90 54.73
CA ALA A 118 21.81 -24.40 54.87
C ALA A 118 22.71 -25.61 55.17
N ILE A 119 23.65 -25.88 54.27
CA ILE A 119 24.60 -26.96 54.48
C ILE A 119 25.56 -26.46 55.55
N ASP A 120 25.37 -26.92 56.78
CA ASP A 120 26.32 -26.66 57.86
C ASP A 120 27.63 -27.41 57.55
N LEU A 121 28.64 -26.65 57.15
CA LEU A 121 29.98 -27.16 56.86
C LEU A 121 30.98 -26.91 58.01
N SER A 122 30.53 -26.34 59.13
CA SER A 122 31.39 -25.99 60.28
C SER A 122 32.16 -27.20 60.84
N GLY A 123 31.50 -28.37 60.86
CA GLY A 123 32.11 -29.66 61.27
C GLY A 123 32.96 -30.34 60.19
N LYS A 124 32.95 -29.86 58.95
CA LYS A 124 33.53 -30.56 57.77
C LYS A 124 34.94 -30.08 57.39
N ALA A 125 35.47 -29.06 58.05
CA ALA A 125 36.82 -28.54 57.80
C ALA A 125 37.92 -29.63 57.81
N GLY A 126 37.83 -30.60 58.72
CA GLY A 126 38.77 -31.71 58.81
C GLY A 126 38.67 -32.69 57.63
N GLU A 127 37.46 -32.97 57.15
CA GLU A 127 37.20 -33.82 55.99
C GLU A 127 37.71 -33.17 54.70
N VAL A 128 37.46 -31.87 54.55
CA VAL A 128 37.96 -31.07 53.41
C VAL A 128 39.48 -31.09 53.37
N VAL A 129 40.17 -30.92 54.51
CA VAL A 129 41.63 -30.99 54.55
C VAL A 129 42.18 -32.39 54.31
N ASN A 130 41.50 -33.43 54.77
CA ASN A 130 41.89 -34.81 54.47
C ASN A 130 41.72 -35.12 52.98
N PHE A 131 40.66 -34.62 52.34
CA PHE A 131 40.48 -34.73 50.90
C PHE A 131 41.62 -34.04 50.14
N PHE A 132 41.97 -32.79 50.49
CA PHE A 132 43.12 -32.12 49.87
C PHE A 132 44.45 -32.84 50.12
N ARG A 133 44.67 -33.46 51.29
CA ARG A 133 45.84 -34.30 51.54
C ARG A 133 45.93 -35.51 50.63
N THR A 134 44.80 -36.12 50.27
CA THR A 134 44.77 -37.28 49.37
C THR A 134 45.09 -36.92 47.93
N LEU A 135 44.86 -35.66 47.55
CA LEU A 135 45.15 -35.10 46.22
C LEU A 135 46.57 -34.56 46.09
N LEU A 136 47.28 -34.35 47.21
CA LEU A 136 48.65 -33.84 47.21
C LEU A 136 49.67 -34.99 47.19
N PRO A 137 50.81 -34.83 46.47
CA PRO A 137 51.93 -35.77 46.56
C PRO A 137 52.40 -35.95 48.00
N LYS A 138 52.85 -37.15 48.36
CA LYS A 138 53.15 -37.56 49.75
C LYS A 138 54.18 -36.65 50.47
N ASP A 139 55.01 -35.94 49.72
CA ASP A 139 56.07 -35.07 50.25
C ASP A 139 55.64 -33.59 50.34
N THR A 140 54.44 -33.25 49.86
CA THR A 140 53.93 -31.87 49.88
C THR A 140 53.26 -31.56 51.22
N LYS A 141 53.88 -30.68 52.01
CA LYS A 141 53.34 -30.22 53.28
C LYS A 141 52.34 -29.09 53.05
N LEU A 142 51.13 -29.24 53.62
CA LEU A 142 50.15 -28.15 53.68
C LEU A 142 50.70 -27.00 54.54
N PRO A 143 50.48 -25.74 54.14
CA PRO A 143 50.79 -24.59 54.97
C PRO A 143 50.17 -24.70 56.37
N LYS A 144 50.92 -24.30 57.40
CA LYS A 144 50.49 -24.42 58.81
C LYS A 144 49.15 -23.72 59.10
N ASN A 145 48.75 -22.76 58.27
CA ASN A 145 47.55 -21.94 58.45
C ASN A 145 46.33 -22.42 57.64
N THR A 146 46.43 -23.54 56.92
CA THR A 146 45.34 -24.00 56.03
C THR A 146 44.08 -24.39 56.80
N MET A 147 44.21 -25.04 57.96
CA MET A 147 43.05 -25.40 58.79
C MET A 147 42.31 -24.17 59.33
N SER A 148 43.05 -23.16 59.80
CA SER A 148 42.47 -21.94 60.35
C SER A 148 41.71 -21.15 59.28
N LYS A 149 42.28 -21.02 58.08
CA LYS A 149 41.63 -20.34 56.94
C LYS A 149 40.42 -21.08 56.42
N LEU A 150 40.47 -22.42 56.34
CA LEU A 150 39.32 -23.21 55.92
C LEU A 150 38.20 -23.13 56.95
N ARG A 151 38.54 -23.12 58.24
CA ARG A 151 37.56 -22.91 59.30
C ARG A 151 36.90 -21.53 59.19
N GLU A 152 37.70 -20.49 59.04
CA GLU A 152 37.22 -19.11 58.84
C GLU A 152 36.27 -19.00 57.63
N ILE A 153 36.60 -19.61 56.49
CA ILE A 153 35.76 -19.60 55.29
C ILE A 153 34.47 -20.42 55.48
N LEU A 154 34.55 -21.55 56.19
CA LEU A 154 33.40 -22.44 56.44
C LEU A 154 32.47 -21.93 57.56
N GLU A 155 32.96 -21.01 58.40
CA GLU A 155 32.18 -20.33 59.45
C GLU A 155 31.63 -18.96 58.98
N ALA A 156 32.13 -18.40 57.87
CA ALA A 156 31.72 -17.09 57.34
C ALA A 156 30.38 -17.07 56.56
N THR A 157 29.64 -18.19 56.51
CA THR A 157 28.39 -18.32 55.73
C THR A 157 27.10 -18.09 56.53
N GLU A 158 27.17 -17.42 57.70
CA GLU A 158 26.01 -17.18 58.59
C GLU A 158 25.41 -15.76 58.60
N ASP A 159 25.75 -14.87 57.66
CA ASP A 159 25.10 -13.55 57.50
C ASP A 159 24.21 -13.46 56.25
#